data_AF-D8UFQ7-F1
#
_entry.id   AF-D8UFQ7-F1
#
_cell.length_a   1.000
_cell.length_b   1.000
_cell.length_c   1.000
_cell.angle_alpha   90.00
_cell.angle_beta   90.00
_cell.angle_gamma   90.00
#
_symmetry.space_group_name_H-M   'P 1'
#
loop_
_entity.id
_entity.type
_entity.pdbx_description
1 polymer ?
#
loop_
_entity_poly.entity_id
_entity_poly.type
_entity_poly.pdbx_seq_one_letter_code
_entity_poly.pdbx_strand_id
1 'polypeptide(L)'
;MSVLDALQIGVMDFDSKRPRLEFLVNTTAWNHQQGTMLQWLGWSNSMIIYNDRVASNKFVGIVYDIMQRRQVATLPMPFYSINFNGTVAVSLNFARLYVTRRDYGYAVDSPTQELERNNTCPDNDGVWLMEGIQDPANVKPRLLVSIRQVFDFVARSDLVDPITRQKYASSFTGLDTNAVRTECRHWFNHAQLNREGTKLADEECDRVTLDAVLNGFWTPTSQRCSLDVQFAGCT
;
A
#
# COMPACT_ATOMS: atom_id res chain seq x y z
N MET A 1 16.65 -2.99 10.88
CA MET A 1 15.94 -4.28 10.83
C MET A 1 16.67 -5.22 9.91
N SER A 2 17.08 -6.34 10.48
CA SER A 2 17.42 -7.54 9.73
C SER A 2 16.15 -8.12 9.09
N VAL A 3 16.28 -8.84 7.98
CA VAL A 3 15.17 -9.60 7.36
C VAL A 3 14.59 -10.68 8.29
N LEU A 4 15.27 -10.99 9.41
CA LEU A 4 14.89 -12.04 10.37
C LEU A 4 14.31 -11.52 11.70
N ASP A 5 14.28 -10.20 11.92
CA ASP A 5 13.72 -9.65 13.16
C ASP A 5 12.20 -9.88 13.14
N ALA A 6 11.67 -10.57 14.14
CA ALA A 6 10.24 -10.90 14.21
C ALA A 6 9.47 -9.92 15.11
N LEU A 7 8.31 -9.47 14.62
CA LEU A 7 7.30 -8.78 15.42
C LEU A 7 6.32 -9.81 15.97
N GLN A 8 5.98 -9.68 17.26
CA GLN A 8 4.97 -10.53 17.90
C GLN A 8 3.63 -9.81 17.90
N ILE A 9 2.59 -10.51 17.46
CA ILE A 9 1.20 -10.07 17.54
C ILE A 9 0.57 -10.71 18.76
N GLY A 10 -0.11 -9.91 19.57
CA GLY A 10 -0.85 -10.39 20.74
C GLY A 10 -2.17 -9.66 20.92
N VAL A 11 -3.04 -10.25 21.72
CA VAL A 11 -4.35 -9.70 22.08
C VAL A 11 -4.45 -9.52 23.59
N MET A 12 -5.20 -8.51 24.02
CA MET A 12 -5.51 -8.28 25.43
C MET A 12 -7.02 -8.08 25.56
N ASP A 13 -7.65 -8.90 26.39
CA ASP A 13 -9.06 -8.77 26.76
C ASP A 13 -9.18 -7.88 28.01
N PHE A 14 -9.86 -6.75 27.86
CA PHE A 14 -10.08 -5.78 28.92
C PHE A 14 -11.26 -6.12 29.84
N ASP A 15 -12.16 -7.02 29.43
CA ASP A 15 -13.28 -7.47 30.26
C ASP A 15 -12.87 -8.60 31.24
N SER A 16 -11.69 -9.20 31.01
CA SER A 16 -11.10 -10.19 31.91
C SER A 16 -10.82 -9.60 33.29
N LYS A 17 -11.07 -10.38 34.35
CA LYS A 17 -10.75 -10.00 35.75
C LYS A 17 -9.27 -9.66 35.97
N ARG A 18 -8.38 -10.14 35.10
CA ARG A 18 -6.94 -9.88 35.11
C ARG A 18 -6.43 -9.76 33.67
N PRO A 19 -6.55 -8.59 33.01
CA PRO A 19 -6.11 -8.39 31.64
C PRO A 19 -4.63 -8.72 31.49
N ARG A 20 -4.29 -9.51 30.48
CA ARG A 20 -2.91 -9.89 30.14
C ARG A 20 -2.75 -9.89 28.62
N LEU A 21 -1.55 -9.55 28.17
CA LEU A 21 -1.19 -9.69 26.77
C LEU A 21 -0.97 -11.19 26.48
N GLU A 22 -1.74 -11.73 25.56
CA GLU A 22 -1.60 -13.08 25.06
C GLU A 22 -0.98 -13.03 23.67
N PHE A 23 0.25 -13.55 23.52
CA PHE A 23 0.90 -13.67 22.22
C PHE A 23 0.20 -14.72 21.36
N LEU A 24 -0.07 -14.38 20.09
CA LEU A 24 -0.81 -15.20 19.14
C LEU A 24 0.10 -15.78 18.07
N VAL A 25 0.89 -14.92 17.41
CA VAL A 25 1.68 -15.27 16.22
C VAL A 25 2.84 -14.29 16.04
N ASN A 26 3.86 -14.69 15.29
CA ASN A 26 4.98 -13.85 14.89
C ASN A 26 4.93 -13.58 13.38
N THR A 27 5.45 -12.42 12.96
CA THR A 27 5.63 -12.05 11.54
C THR A 27 6.98 -11.41 11.32
N THR A 28 7.56 -11.62 10.14
CA THR A 28 8.80 -10.91 9.69
C THR A 28 8.53 -9.89 8.59
N ALA A 29 7.26 -9.61 8.31
CA ALA A 29 6.81 -8.57 7.39
C ALA A 29 6.27 -7.38 8.20
N TRP A 30 7.20 -6.55 8.70
CA TRP A 30 6.86 -5.37 9.47
C TRP A 30 7.88 -4.24 9.32
N ASN A 31 7.49 -3.03 9.74
CA ASN A 31 8.39 -1.88 9.94
C ASN A 31 7.96 -1.07 11.17
N HIS A 32 8.76 -0.07 11.57
CA HIS A 32 8.49 0.71 12.77
C HIS A 32 7.31 1.68 12.64
N GLN A 33 7.05 2.21 11.44
CA GLN A 33 6.00 3.20 11.22
C GLN A 33 4.60 2.58 11.18
N GLN A 34 4.49 1.43 10.53
CA GLN A 34 3.22 0.82 10.11
C GLN A 34 3.01 -0.58 10.68
N GLY A 35 4.01 -1.13 11.37
CA GLY A 35 4.00 -2.51 11.85
C GLY A 35 3.81 -3.46 10.68
N THR A 36 2.91 -4.42 10.86
CA THR A 36 2.55 -5.46 9.88
C THR A 36 1.20 -5.19 9.20
N MET A 37 0.72 -3.95 9.25
CA MET A 37 -0.63 -3.56 8.82
C MET A 37 -1.76 -4.31 9.54
N LEU A 38 -1.52 -4.75 10.78
CA LEU A 38 -2.49 -5.51 11.58
C LEU A 38 -3.83 -4.76 11.73
N GLN A 39 -4.92 -5.41 11.35
CA GLN A 39 -6.30 -4.88 11.47
C GLN A 39 -7.28 -6.00 11.82
N TRP A 40 -8.43 -5.66 12.39
CA TRP A 40 -9.58 -6.57 12.45
C TRP A 40 -10.16 -6.76 11.05
N LEU A 41 -10.59 -7.98 10.71
CA LEU A 41 -11.18 -8.25 9.40
C LEU A 41 -12.67 -7.90 9.40
N GLY A 42 -12.99 -6.73 8.87
CA GLY A 42 -14.35 -6.23 8.76
C GLY A 42 -15.06 -6.15 10.11
N TRP A 43 -16.20 -6.82 10.21
CA TRP A 43 -17.04 -6.86 11.43
C TRP A 43 -16.73 -8.04 12.35
N SER A 44 -15.64 -8.77 12.09
CA SER A 44 -15.32 -9.96 12.88
C SER A 44 -14.78 -9.60 14.27
N ASN A 45 -15.27 -10.32 15.28
CA ASN A 45 -14.78 -10.23 16.65
C ASN A 45 -13.65 -11.23 16.94
N SER A 46 -13.28 -12.07 15.98
CA SER A 46 -12.22 -13.09 16.15
C SER A 46 -11.19 -13.13 15.04
N MET A 47 -11.49 -12.56 13.87
CA MET A 47 -10.59 -12.61 12.72
C MET A 47 -9.78 -11.32 12.64
N ILE A 48 -8.46 -11.49 12.67
CA ILE A 48 -7.50 -10.43 12.34
C ILE A 48 -6.89 -10.71 10.97
N ILE A 49 -6.39 -9.66 10.35
CA ILE A 49 -5.59 -9.73 9.13
C ILE A 49 -4.28 -8.95 9.32
N TYR A 50 -3.16 -9.52 8.89
CA TYR A 50 -1.83 -8.92 8.98
C TYR A 50 -0.93 -9.42 7.84
N ASN A 51 0.20 -8.76 7.58
CA ASN A 51 1.13 -9.21 6.55
C ASN A 51 2.17 -10.19 7.10
N ASP A 52 2.57 -11.18 6.31
CA ASP A 52 3.67 -12.06 6.66
C ASP A 52 4.56 -12.35 5.46
N ARG A 53 5.72 -12.96 5.73
CA ARG A 53 6.71 -13.36 4.74
C ARG A 53 6.75 -14.88 4.66
N VAL A 54 6.30 -15.43 3.54
CA VAL A 54 6.27 -16.89 3.30
C VAL A 54 7.52 -17.44 2.59
N ALA A 55 8.32 -16.56 2.00
CA ALA A 55 9.65 -16.86 1.44
C ALA A 55 10.49 -15.57 1.42
N SER A 56 11.81 -15.65 1.19
CA SER A 56 12.78 -14.56 1.43
C SER A 56 12.29 -13.14 1.12
N ASN A 57 11.65 -12.89 -0.03
CA ASN A 57 11.06 -11.57 -0.34
C ASN A 57 9.60 -11.69 -0.83
N LYS A 58 8.90 -12.76 -0.46
CA LYS A 58 7.49 -12.97 -0.81
C LYS A 58 6.61 -12.65 0.38
N PHE A 59 5.93 -11.51 0.29
CA PHE A 59 4.97 -11.05 1.27
C PHE A 59 3.54 -11.46 0.91
N VAL A 60 2.71 -11.71 1.91
CA VAL A 60 1.31 -12.09 1.78
C VAL A 60 0.49 -11.51 2.92
N GLY A 61 -0.82 -11.37 2.74
CA GLY A 61 -1.74 -11.15 3.86
C GLY A 61 -2.16 -12.48 4.49
N ILE A 62 -2.26 -12.55 5.80
CA ILE A 62 -2.69 -13.71 6.59
C ILE A 62 -3.96 -13.35 7.33
N VAL A 63 -5.00 -14.17 7.17
CA VAL A 63 -6.21 -14.13 8.01
C VAL A 63 -6.04 -15.12 9.14
N TYR A 64 -6.17 -14.67 10.38
CA TYR A 64 -5.94 -15.46 11.58
C TYR A 64 -7.13 -15.35 12.54
N ASP A 65 -7.60 -16.51 13.02
CA ASP A 65 -8.65 -16.60 14.03
C ASP A 65 -8.00 -16.62 15.42
N ILE A 66 -8.22 -15.57 16.21
CA ILE A 66 -7.64 -15.42 17.55
C ILE A 66 -8.27 -16.38 18.56
N MET A 67 -9.53 -16.79 18.36
CA MET A 67 -10.24 -17.69 19.26
C MET A 67 -9.79 -19.14 19.02
N GLN A 68 -9.64 -19.53 17.75
CA GLN A 68 -9.14 -20.85 17.37
C GLN A 68 -7.60 -20.93 17.35
N ARG A 69 -6.93 -19.78 17.47
CA ARG A 69 -5.47 -19.63 17.46
C ARG A 69 -4.80 -20.25 16.24
N ARG A 70 -5.36 -20.00 15.05
CA ARG A 70 -4.83 -20.55 13.80
C ARG A 70 -5.01 -19.60 12.62
N GLN A 71 -4.08 -19.71 11.68
CA GLN A 71 -4.24 -19.16 10.34
C GLN A 71 -5.42 -19.87 9.64
N VAL A 72 -6.31 -19.07 9.06
CA VAL A 72 -7.52 -19.54 8.36
C VAL A 72 -7.31 -19.46 6.85
N ALA A 73 -6.65 -18.41 6.36
CA ALA A 73 -6.43 -18.21 4.94
C ALA A 73 -5.22 -17.29 4.66
N THR A 74 -4.81 -17.26 3.40
CA THR A 74 -3.67 -16.46 2.91
C THR A 74 -4.10 -15.71 1.66
N LEU A 75 -3.90 -14.40 1.65
CA LEU A 75 -4.04 -13.58 0.46
C LEU A 75 -2.82 -13.78 -0.47
N PRO A 76 -3.01 -13.65 -1.80
CA PRO A 76 -1.94 -13.83 -2.77
C PRO A 76 -0.84 -12.75 -2.70
N MET A 77 -1.11 -11.61 -2.04
CA MET A 77 -0.23 -10.45 -1.87
C MET A 77 -0.41 -9.86 -0.47
N PRO A 78 0.53 -9.05 0.05
CA PRO A 78 0.28 -8.28 1.27
C PRO A 78 -0.87 -7.29 1.02
N PHE A 79 -1.32 -6.61 2.06
CA PHE A 79 -2.26 -5.49 1.92
C PHE A 79 -1.70 -4.25 2.60
N TYR A 80 -2.16 -3.09 2.13
CA TYR A 80 -1.86 -1.79 2.70
C TYR A 80 -3.10 -1.22 3.42
N SER A 81 -4.28 -1.36 2.83
CA SER A 81 -5.53 -1.05 3.52
C SER A 81 -6.65 -1.96 3.06
N ILE A 82 -7.65 -2.14 3.93
CA ILE A 82 -8.90 -2.83 3.60
C ILE A 82 -10.06 -1.85 3.79
N ASN A 83 -11.16 -2.08 3.07
CA ASN A 83 -12.38 -1.35 3.33
C ASN A 83 -13.04 -1.81 4.64
N PHE A 84 -13.98 -1.04 5.14
CA PHE A 84 -14.58 -1.26 6.45
C PHE A 84 -15.32 -2.60 6.58
N ASN A 85 -15.87 -3.12 5.48
CA ASN A 85 -16.54 -4.43 5.48
C ASN A 85 -15.57 -5.61 5.31
N GLY A 86 -14.27 -5.36 5.05
CA GLY A 86 -13.29 -6.43 4.82
C GLY A 86 -13.55 -7.22 3.52
N THR A 87 -14.10 -6.58 2.49
CA THR A 87 -14.41 -7.20 1.19
C THR A 87 -13.40 -6.83 0.11
N VAL A 88 -12.72 -5.69 0.26
CA VAL A 88 -11.76 -5.14 -0.69
C VAL A 88 -10.49 -4.76 0.05
N ALA A 89 -9.33 -5.09 -0.52
CA ALA A 89 -8.04 -4.64 -0.08
C ALA A 89 -7.28 -3.98 -1.23
N VAL A 90 -6.41 -3.05 -0.89
CA VAL A 90 -5.38 -2.54 -1.80
C VAL A 90 -4.01 -2.90 -1.28
N SER A 91 -3.05 -3.10 -2.18
CA SER A 91 -1.67 -3.41 -1.85
C SER A 91 -0.71 -2.47 -2.58
N LEU A 92 0.46 -2.32 -1.97
CA LEU A 92 1.64 -1.72 -2.58
C LEU A 92 2.78 -2.76 -2.58
N ASN A 93 3.82 -2.51 -3.38
CA ASN A 93 5.06 -3.28 -3.32
C ASN A 93 5.90 -2.82 -2.12
N PHE A 94 5.82 -3.57 -1.02
CA PHE A 94 6.58 -3.26 0.20
C PHE A 94 8.11 -3.39 0.04
N ALA A 95 8.61 -4.14 -0.95
CA ALA A 95 10.04 -4.19 -1.26
C ALA A 95 10.51 -2.88 -1.89
N ARG A 96 9.72 -2.35 -2.84
CA ARG A 96 9.95 -1.03 -3.42
C ARG A 96 9.92 0.06 -2.36
N LEU A 97 8.88 0.06 -1.52
CA LEU A 97 8.78 1.00 -0.40
C LEU A 97 10.03 0.95 0.49
N TYR A 98 10.62 -0.22 0.72
CA TYR A 98 11.83 -0.34 1.56
C TYR A 98 13.04 0.33 0.92
N VAL A 99 13.10 0.35 -0.41
CA VAL A 99 14.18 1.01 -1.17
C VAL A 99 13.96 2.51 -1.29
N THR A 100 12.74 2.94 -1.58
CA THR A 100 12.41 4.36 -1.82
C THR A 100 12.18 5.13 -0.52
N ARG A 101 11.62 4.48 0.50
CA ARG A 101 11.29 5.01 1.83
C ARG A 101 11.44 3.92 2.89
N ARG A 102 12.68 3.67 3.30
CA ARG A 102 13.11 2.57 4.20
C ARG A 102 12.19 2.26 5.38
N ASP A 103 11.57 3.27 6.00
CA ASP A 103 10.71 3.10 7.18
C ASP A 103 9.28 2.64 6.86
N TYR A 104 8.86 2.64 5.59
CA TYR A 104 7.51 2.33 5.11
C TYR A 104 7.42 0.99 4.37
N GLY A 105 8.54 0.41 3.98
CA GLY A 105 8.58 -0.92 3.37
C GLY A 105 8.94 -2.03 4.34
N TYR A 106 9.00 -3.26 3.83
CA TYR A 106 9.51 -4.41 4.57
C TYR A 106 10.93 -4.73 4.14
N ALA A 107 11.79 -5.08 5.10
CA ALA A 107 13.17 -5.39 4.80
C ALA A 107 13.29 -6.51 3.75
N VAL A 108 14.14 -6.31 2.76
CA VAL A 108 14.43 -7.27 1.68
C VAL A 108 15.92 -7.39 1.46
N ASP A 109 16.35 -8.49 0.86
CA ASP A 109 17.77 -8.75 0.59
C ASP A 109 18.39 -7.75 -0.43
N SER A 110 19.72 -7.71 -0.47
CA SER A 110 20.46 -6.78 -1.34
C SER A 110 20.13 -6.95 -2.83
N PRO A 111 19.99 -8.17 -3.39
CA PRO A 111 19.57 -8.35 -4.79
C PRO A 111 18.20 -7.74 -5.10
N THR A 112 17.21 -7.94 -4.23
CA THR A 112 15.87 -7.33 -4.40
C THR A 112 15.96 -5.81 -4.32
N GLN A 113 16.78 -5.30 -3.40
CA GLN A 113 16.99 -3.86 -3.32
C GLN A 113 17.62 -3.28 -4.60
N GLU A 114 18.59 -3.97 -5.20
CA GLU A 114 19.21 -3.54 -6.46
C GLU A 114 18.22 -3.53 -7.62
N LEU A 115 17.40 -4.57 -7.73
CA LEU A 115 16.32 -4.64 -8.73
C LEU A 115 15.37 -3.44 -8.62
N GLU A 116 14.89 -3.15 -7.40
CA GLU A 116 13.99 -2.02 -7.15
C GLU A 116 14.67 -0.66 -7.35
N ARG A 117 15.98 -0.55 -7.08
CA ARG A 117 16.76 0.68 -7.33
C ARG A 117 16.93 0.99 -8.81
N ASN A 118 17.08 -0.04 -9.64
CA ASN A 118 17.29 0.09 -11.09
C ASN A 118 15.98 0.33 -11.84
N ASN A 119 14.84 -0.02 -11.26
CA ASN A 119 13.52 0.23 -11.83
C ASN A 119 12.93 1.56 -11.31
N THR A 120 13.34 2.67 -11.92
CA THR A 120 13.01 4.02 -11.45
C THR A 120 11.52 4.35 -11.55
N CYS A 121 10.86 4.02 -12.66
CA CYS A 121 9.45 4.33 -12.93
C CYS A 121 8.71 3.13 -13.58
N PRO A 122 8.33 2.10 -12.80
CA PRO A 122 7.75 0.86 -13.32
C PRO A 122 6.33 1.03 -13.89
N ASP A 123 6.05 0.32 -14.98
CA ASP A 123 4.72 0.19 -15.58
C ASP A 123 3.94 -1.03 -15.08
N ASN A 124 4.61 -1.94 -14.40
CA ASN A 124 4.08 -3.18 -13.84
C ASN A 124 3.98 -3.19 -12.31
N ASP A 125 4.23 -2.05 -11.66
CA ASP A 125 4.11 -1.88 -10.21
C ASP A 125 3.40 -0.57 -9.87
N GLY A 126 2.65 -0.56 -8.78
CA GLY A 126 1.82 0.55 -8.35
C GLY A 126 0.79 0.15 -7.30
N VAL A 127 -0.43 0.64 -7.46
CA VAL A 127 -1.54 0.28 -6.57
C VAL A 127 -2.22 -0.97 -7.10
N TRP A 128 -2.26 -2.01 -6.29
CA TRP A 128 -2.93 -3.26 -6.59
C TRP A 128 -4.27 -3.34 -5.87
N LEU A 129 -5.27 -3.91 -6.53
CA LEU A 129 -6.61 -4.17 -5.97
C LEU A 129 -6.81 -5.67 -5.78
N MET A 130 -7.40 -6.04 -4.64
CA MET A 130 -7.87 -7.37 -4.31
C MET A 130 -9.33 -7.29 -3.87
N GLU A 131 -10.23 -7.84 -4.66
CA GLU A 131 -11.67 -7.89 -4.37
C GLU A 131 -12.05 -9.29 -3.88
N GLY A 132 -13.06 -9.37 -3.00
CA GLY A 132 -13.54 -10.63 -2.44
C GLY A 132 -12.60 -11.24 -1.38
N ILE A 133 -11.87 -10.43 -0.63
CA ILE A 133 -10.85 -10.92 0.35
C ILE A 133 -11.41 -11.76 1.50
N GLN A 134 -12.73 -11.80 1.65
CA GLN A 134 -13.44 -12.73 2.55
C GLN A 134 -13.32 -14.21 2.12
N ASP A 135 -12.96 -14.45 0.86
CA ASP A 135 -12.60 -15.78 0.33
C ASP A 135 -11.24 -15.71 -0.37
N PRO A 136 -10.12 -15.69 0.39
CA PRO A 136 -8.78 -15.50 -0.15
C PRO A 136 -8.37 -16.47 -1.24
N ALA A 137 -8.96 -17.67 -1.28
CA ALA A 137 -8.63 -18.69 -2.28
C ALA A 137 -9.02 -18.26 -3.71
N ASN A 138 -10.00 -17.37 -3.85
CA ASN A 138 -10.51 -16.90 -5.14
C ASN A 138 -10.06 -15.48 -5.52
N VAL A 139 -9.27 -14.84 -4.66
CA VAL A 139 -8.76 -13.48 -4.89
C VAL A 139 -7.77 -13.48 -6.05
N LYS A 140 -8.03 -12.61 -7.03
CA LYS A 140 -7.12 -12.33 -8.16
C LYS A 140 -6.65 -10.88 -8.09
N PRO A 141 -5.39 -10.64 -7.67
CA PRO A 141 -4.84 -9.29 -7.65
C PRO A 141 -4.83 -8.68 -9.05
N ARG A 142 -5.21 -7.41 -9.13
CA ARG A 142 -5.16 -6.64 -10.37
C ARG A 142 -4.42 -5.34 -10.13
N LEU A 143 -3.46 -5.02 -11.01
CA LEU A 143 -2.84 -3.71 -11.01
C LEU A 143 -3.92 -2.67 -11.39
N LEU A 144 -4.24 -1.80 -10.44
CA LEU A 144 -5.25 -0.76 -10.61
C LEU A 144 -4.67 0.42 -11.38
N VAL A 145 -3.49 0.87 -10.97
CA VAL A 145 -2.72 1.90 -11.65
C VAL A 145 -1.24 1.68 -11.39
N SER A 146 -0.42 1.83 -12.43
CA SER A 146 1.04 1.77 -12.28
C SER A 146 1.63 3.12 -11.93
N ILE A 147 2.81 3.09 -11.31
CA ILE A 147 3.61 4.28 -11.03
C ILE A 147 3.88 5.04 -12.32
N ARG A 148 4.17 4.32 -13.41
CA ARG A 148 4.41 4.92 -14.71
C ARG A 148 3.20 5.65 -15.27
N GLN A 149 2.01 5.07 -15.15
CA GLN A 149 0.77 5.70 -15.62
C GLN A 149 0.51 7.01 -14.88
N VAL A 150 0.70 7.04 -13.56
CA VAL A 150 0.52 8.27 -12.78
C VAL A 150 1.61 9.28 -13.11
N PHE A 151 2.88 8.86 -13.22
CA PHE A 151 3.95 9.76 -13.64
C PHE A 151 3.66 10.41 -14.99
N ASP A 152 3.29 9.61 -16.01
CA ASP A 152 3.00 10.15 -17.35
C ASP A 152 1.78 11.05 -17.37
N PHE A 153 0.79 10.77 -16.51
CA PHE A 153 -0.33 11.66 -16.31
C PHE A 153 0.20 13.00 -15.80
N VAL A 154 0.77 13.00 -14.59
CA VAL A 154 1.27 14.19 -13.88
C VAL A 154 2.27 15.00 -14.73
N ALA A 155 3.17 14.34 -15.46
CA ALA A 155 4.16 14.98 -16.33
C ALA A 155 3.53 15.74 -17.51
N ARG A 156 2.36 15.31 -17.98
CA ARG A 156 1.61 15.99 -19.05
C ARG A 156 0.69 17.06 -18.49
N SER A 157 0.32 16.95 -17.23
CA SER A 157 -0.61 17.88 -16.60
C SER A 157 0.13 19.15 -16.20
N ASP A 158 0.09 20.19 -17.03
CA ASP A 158 0.36 21.58 -16.60
C ASP A 158 -0.81 22.10 -15.75
N LEU A 159 -1.19 21.31 -14.73
CA LEU A 159 -2.37 21.57 -13.94
C LEU A 159 -2.10 22.75 -13.03
N VAL A 160 -3.08 23.64 -13.05
CA VAL A 160 -3.17 24.79 -12.17
C VAL A 160 -4.41 24.57 -11.31
N ASP A 161 -4.27 24.77 -10.01
CA ASP A 161 -5.41 24.74 -9.10
C ASP A 161 -6.43 25.81 -9.57
N PRO A 162 -7.68 25.41 -9.84
CA PRO A 162 -8.66 26.29 -10.47
C PRO A 162 -9.11 27.44 -9.56
N ILE A 163 -8.84 27.38 -8.25
CA ILE A 163 -9.21 28.40 -7.26
C ILE A 163 -8.02 29.32 -6.97
N THR A 164 -6.88 28.74 -6.57
CA THR A 164 -5.71 29.49 -6.13
C THR A 164 -4.85 29.97 -7.29
N ARG A 165 -5.09 29.44 -8.50
CA ARG A 165 -4.27 29.67 -9.70
C ARG A 165 -2.80 29.28 -9.52
N GLN A 166 -2.48 28.52 -8.47
CA GLN A 166 -1.13 27.99 -8.25
C GLN A 166 -0.95 26.70 -9.04
N LYS A 167 0.25 26.48 -9.57
CA LYS A 167 0.60 25.18 -10.16
C LYS A 167 0.60 24.12 -9.06
N TYR A 168 0.14 22.91 -9.38
CA TYR A 168 0.32 21.78 -8.45
C TYR A 168 1.82 21.54 -8.22
N ALA A 169 2.19 21.05 -7.02
CA ALA A 169 3.58 20.80 -6.63
C ALA A 169 4.32 19.85 -7.58
N SER A 170 3.56 19.09 -8.34
CA SER A 170 4.00 18.13 -9.33
C SER A 170 4.18 18.70 -10.75
N SER A 171 4.10 20.03 -10.93
CA SER A 171 4.41 20.70 -12.20
C SER A 171 5.89 20.53 -12.58
N PHE A 172 6.15 19.83 -13.68
CA PHE A 172 7.49 19.66 -14.24
C PHE A 172 7.94 20.78 -15.19
N THR A 173 7.33 21.96 -15.10
CA THR A 173 7.70 23.08 -15.99
C THR A 173 9.18 23.41 -15.85
N GLY A 174 9.93 23.34 -16.96
CA GLY A 174 11.37 23.62 -16.97
C GLY A 174 12.25 22.47 -16.48
N LEU A 175 11.68 21.30 -16.18
CA LEU A 175 12.42 20.08 -15.84
C LEU A 175 12.47 19.13 -17.05
N ASP A 176 13.58 18.42 -17.21
CA ASP A 176 13.68 17.32 -18.17
C ASP A 176 12.90 16.12 -17.62
N THR A 177 11.65 15.99 -18.08
CA THR A 177 10.76 14.89 -17.68
C THR A 177 11.34 13.52 -18.04
N ASN A 178 12.18 13.39 -19.06
CA ASN A 178 12.86 12.12 -19.35
C ASN A 178 13.89 11.81 -18.28
N ALA A 179 14.73 12.78 -17.91
CA ALA A 179 15.71 12.61 -16.84
C ALA A 179 15.03 12.26 -15.52
N VAL A 180 14.00 13.01 -15.12
CA VAL A 180 13.24 12.73 -13.88
C VAL A 180 12.65 11.32 -13.86
N ARG A 181 12.12 10.88 -15.01
CA ARG A 181 11.52 9.56 -15.18
C ARG A 181 12.55 8.44 -15.10
N THR A 182 13.75 8.63 -15.64
CA THR A 182 14.78 7.58 -15.73
C THR A 182 15.75 7.59 -14.56
N GLU A 183 15.94 8.71 -13.88
CA GLU A 183 16.97 8.91 -12.85
C GLU A 183 16.39 9.01 -11.43
N CYS A 184 15.16 9.50 -11.26
CA CYS A 184 14.51 9.58 -9.94
C CYS A 184 13.66 8.33 -9.68
N ARG A 185 13.64 7.87 -8.43
CA ARG A 185 12.83 6.71 -8.03
C ARG A 185 11.47 7.17 -7.52
N HIS A 186 10.44 6.53 -8.05
CA HIS A 186 9.03 6.90 -7.84
C HIS A 186 8.31 5.87 -6.97
N TRP A 187 7.42 6.25 -6.06
CA TRP A 187 6.54 5.31 -5.33
C TRP A 187 5.21 5.96 -4.96
N PHE A 188 4.24 5.12 -4.60
CA PHE A 188 3.00 5.58 -3.95
C PHE A 188 3.16 5.57 -2.44
N ASN A 189 2.80 6.65 -1.79
CA ASN A 189 2.65 6.66 -0.35
C ASN A 189 1.16 6.47 0.04
N HIS A 190 0.92 6.01 1.27
CA HIS A 190 -0.41 5.95 1.91
C HIS A 190 -1.62 5.55 1.04
N ALA A 191 -1.63 4.37 0.43
CA ALA A 191 -2.80 3.88 -0.32
C ALA A 191 -3.96 3.48 0.62
N GLN A 192 -4.82 4.43 0.98
CA GLN A 192 -5.93 4.20 1.92
C GLN A 192 -7.28 4.11 1.22
N LEU A 193 -8.02 3.05 1.48
CA LEU A 193 -9.41 2.92 1.05
C LEU A 193 -10.35 3.78 1.91
N ASN A 194 -11.37 4.36 1.29
CA ASN A 194 -12.53 4.85 2.04
C ASN A 194 -13.32 3.68 2.65
N ARG A 195 -14.26 4.02 3.55
CA ARG A 195 -15.13 3.06 4.24
C ARG A 195 -15.76 2.05 3.28
N GLU A 196 -16.28 2.50 2.15
CA GLU A 196 -16.98 1.66 1.18
C GLU A 196 -16.03 0.79 0.33
N GLY A 197 -14.75 1.18 0.20
CA GLY A 197 -13.79 0.53 -0.69
C GLY A 197 -13.91 0.94 -2.15
N THR A 198 -14.54 2.08 -2.41
CA THR A 198 -14.80 2.64 -3.75
C THR A 198 -13.88 3.82 -4.09
N LYS A 199 -13.12 4.32 -3.11
CA LYS A 199 -12.17 5.43 -3.28
C LYS A 199 -10.85 5.12 -2.60
N LEU A 200 -9.76 5.59 -3.21
CA LEU A 200 -8.40 5.61 -2.70
C LEU A 200 -8.02 7.05 -2.36
N ALA A 201 -7.53 7.28 -1.15
CA ALA A 201 -6.91 8.52 -0.74
C ALA A 201 -5.40 8.28 -0.52
N ASP A 202 -4.61 9.33 -0.77
CA ASP A 202 -3.24 9.50 -0.27
C ASP A 202 -3.29 10.61 0.79
N GLU A 203 -2.43 10.60 1.81
CA GLU A 203 -2.52 11.47 3.00
C GLU A 203 -2.44 12.97 2.68
N GLU A 204 -2.02 13.35 1.48
CA GLU A 204 -2.03 14.73 0.99
C GLU A 204 -3.30 15.11 0.18
N CYS A 205 -4.27 14.20 0.00
CA CYS A 205 -5.38 14.37 -0.94
C CYS A 205 -6.75 13.80 -0.50
N ASP A 206 -7.79 14.62 -0.61
CA ASP A 206 -9.20 14.22 -0.46
C ASP A 206 -9.73 13.34 -1.64
N ARG A 207 -9.64 12.01 -1.47
CA ARG A 207 -10.50 10.97 -2.10
C ARG A 207 -10.55 10.90 -3.65
N VAL A 208 -9.80 9.97 -4.26
CA VAL A 208 -9.92 9.55 -5.67
C VAL A 208 -10.85 8.32 -5.80
N THR A 209 -11.87 8.33 -6.66
CA THR A 209 -12.73 7.15 -6.90
C THR A 209 -12.00 6.05 -7.70
N LEU A 210 -12.08 4.79 -7.27
CA LEU A 210 -11.55 3.63 -8.01
C LEU A 210 -12.09 3.56 -9.44
N ASP A 211 -13.38 3.86 -9.67
CA ASP A 211 -13.99 3.83 -11.00
C ASP A 211 -13.36 4.83 -12.00
N ALA A 212 -12.86 5.97 -11.52
CA ALA A 212 -12.17 6.94 -12.36
C ALA A 212 -10.77 6.46 -12.77
N VAL A 213 -10.12 5.66 -11.91
CA VAL A 213 -8.85 4.99 -12.21
C VAL A 213 -9.07 3.82 -13.19
N LEU A 214 -10.19 3.12 -13.08
CA LEU A 214 -10.52 1.94 -13.90
C LEU A 214 -10.91 2.25 -15.34
N ASN A 215 -11.60 3.37 -15.58
CA ASN A 215 -12.17 3.67 -16.90
C ASN A 215 -11.32 4.62 -17.74
N GLY A 216 -10.11 4.98 -17.30
CA GLY A 216 -9.24 5.93 -18.03
C GLY A 216 -9.78 7.37 -18.11
N PHE A 217 -10.94 7.65 -17.53
CA PHE A 217 -11.51 8.99 -17.37
C PHE A 217 -11.05 9.55 -16.02
N TRP A 218 -9.77 9.92 -15.97
CA TRP A 218 -9.22 10.64 -14.83
C TRP A 218 -9.57 12.13 -14.99
N THR A 219 -10.68 12.55 -14.38
CA THR A 219 -10.98 13.97 -14.20
C THR A 219 -11.16 14.22 -12.71
N PRO A 220 -10.27 14.97 -12.05
CA PRO A 220 -10.41 15.25 -10.63
C PRO A 220 -11.64 16.15 -10.45
N THR A 221 -12.72 15.58 -9.92
CA THR A 221 -13.99 16.29 -9.74
C THR A 221 -13.99 17.24 -8.55
N SER A 222 -12.92 17.32 -7.76
CA SER A 222 -12.82 18.29 -6.66
C SER A 222 -11.38 18.66 -6.30
N GLN A 223 -11.08 19.93 -6.54
CA GLN A 223 -10.27 20.92 -5.79
C GLN A 223 -8.91 20.59 -5.18
N ARG A 224 -8.36 19.37 -5.19
CA ARG A 224 -7.04 19.16 -4.57
C ARG A 224 -6.28 17.85 -4.86
N CYS A 225 -6.69 17.01 -5.83
CA CYS A 225 -6.31 15.60 -5.76
C CYS A 225 -5.64 15.00 -7.00
N SER A 226 -4.40 14.54 -6.83
CA SER A 226 -3.81 13.45 -7.60
C SER A 226 -3.50 12.25 -6.70
N LEU A 227 -3.60 11.01 -7.20
CA LEU A 227 -2.85 9.89 -6.62
C LEU A 227 -1.39 10.32 -6.71
N ASP A 228 -0.72 10.61 -5.59
CA ASP A 228 0.58 11.25 -5.66
C ASP A 228 1.67 10.20 -5.79
N VAL A 229 2.52 10.40 -6.80
CA VAL A 229 3.75 9.64 -6.94
C VAL A 229 4.83 10.50 -6.34
N GLN A 230 5.35 10.06 -5.20
CA GLN A 230 6.40 10.78 -4.51
C GLN A 230 7.78 10.40 -5.07
N PHE A 231 8.75 11.31 -4.92
CA PHE A 231 10.11 11.23 -5.49
C PHE A 231 11.20 11.15 -4.42
N ALA A 232 12.19 10.28 -4.63
CA ALA A 232 13.28 10.02 -3.70
C ALA A 232 14.54 10.00 -4.53
N GLY A 233 15.45 10.91 -4.18
CA GLY A 233 16.82 10.98 -4.68
C GLY A 233 16.96 10.78 -6.18
N CYS A 234 17.00 11.87 -6.94
CA CYS A 234 17.52 11.83 -8.30
C CYS A 234 19.04 11.67 -8.21
N THR A 235 19.57 10.63 -8.84
CA THR A 235 21.03 10.38 -8.89
C THR A 235 21.67 11.12 -10.03
#